data_AF-A0AAZ3PXX3-F1
#
_entry.id   AF-A0AAZ3PXX3-F1
#
_cell.length_a   1.000
_cell.length_b   1.000
_cell.length_c   1.000
_cell.angle_alpha   90.00
_cell.angle_beta   90.00
_cell.angle_gamma   90.00
#
_symmetry.space_group_name_H-M   'P 1'
#
loop_
_entity.id
_entity.type
_entity.pdbx_description
1 polymer ?
#
loop_
_entity_poly.entity_id
_entity_poly.type
_entity_poly.pdbx_seq_one_letter_code
_entity_poly.pdbx_strand_id
1 'polypeptide(L)'
;MAFFGITNLGYQNPIGDKINCTKQSRLPPIQVQRGPPKYIHQGSQERYREMLKRIQTPRSPNQLYSVPLTDSQQYGWWMPNGGQQNTQERWTQVRRFPRKNSEMTKFVKEMSMTDREFSLF
;
A
#
# COMPACT_ATOMS: atom_id res chain seq x y z
N MET A 1 -23.88 -17.71 -4.10
CA MET A 1 -25.01 -18.14 -3.25
C MET A 1 -24.69 -17.73 -1.82
N ALA A 2 -25.34 -16.67 -1.31
CA ALA A 2 -25.19 -16.24 0.07
C ALA A 2 -26.23 -16.96 0.94
N PHE A 3 -25.78 -17.61 2.00
CA PHE A 3 -26.67 -18.13 3.03
C PHE A 3 -26.58 -17.22 4.25
N PHE A 4 -27.42 -16.19 4.24
CA PHE A 4 -27.83 -15.47 5.45
C PHE A 4 -28.93 -16.29 6.14
N GLY A 5 -28.82 -16.53 7.47
CA GLY A 5 -29.98 -16.86 8.30
C GLY A 5 -30.37 -18.33 8.45
N ILE A 6 -29.48 -19.19 8.94
CA ILE A 6 -29.91 -20.48 9.50
C ILE A 6 -30.25 -20.25 10.97
N THR A 7 -31.53 -19.95 11.19
CA THR A 7 -32.29 -19.97 12.47
C THR A 7 -32.12 -18.80 13.46
N ASN A 8 -32.80 -17.69 13.14
CA ASN A 8 -33.80 -16.93 13.95
C ASN A 8 -33.54 -16.74 15.47
N LEU A 9 -33.38 -15.55 16.06
CA LEU A 9 -33.97 -14.23 15.74
C LEU A 9 -33.08 -13.07 16.21
N GLY A 10 -32.58 -12.26 15.28
CA GLY A 10 -32.11 -10.90 15.55
C GLY A 10 -30.93 -10.44 14.69
N TYR A 11 -31.05 -9.26 14.06
CA TYR A 11 -29.92 -8.48 13.55
C TYR A 11 -29.04 -8.09 14.75
N GLN A 12 -27.95 -8.81 14.97
CA GLN A 12 -27.08 -8.59 16.11
C GLN A 12 -26.16 -7.42 15.77
N ASN A 13 -26.44 -6.27 16.39
CA ASN A 13 -25.75 -5.02 16.14
C ASN A 13 -24.63 -4.90 17.19
N PRO A 14 -23.38 -5.31 16.89
CA PRO A 14 -22.34 -5.54 17.92
C PRO A 14 -21.91 -4.26 18.66
N ILE A 15 -22.33 -3.10 18.17
CA ILE A 15 -22.06 -1.77 18.72
C ILE A 15 -23.19 -1.31 19.65
N GLY A 16 -24.45 -1.63 19.32
CA GLY A 16 -25.63 -1.16 20.08
C GLY A 16 -25.85 -1.95 21.38
N ASP A 17 -25.57 -3.26 21.38
CA ASP A 17 -25.87 -4.13 22.52
C ASP A 17 -24.98 -3.89 23.74
N LYS A 18 -23.81 -3.25 23.56
CA LYS A 18 -22.91 -2.92 24.67
C LYS A 18 -23.35 -1.71 25.49
N ILE A 19 -24.33 -0.94 25.01
CA ILE A 19 -24.75 0.33 25.63
C ILE A 19 -25.79 0.10 26.74
N ASN A 20 -26.49 -1.06 26.74
CA ASN A 20 -27.60 -1.34 27.66
C ASN A 20 -27.29 -2.35 28.78
N CYS A 21 -26.02 -2.72 29.01
CA CYS A 21 -25.65 -3.56 30.16
C CYS A 21 -25.38 -2.71 31.41
N THR A 22 -26.41 -2.07 31.96
CA THR A 22 -26.39 -1.56 33.34
C THR A 22 -26.68 -2.70 34.31
N LYS A 23 -25.77 -3.66 34.40
CA LYS A 23 -25.69 -4.57 35.54
C LYS A 23 -24.47 -4.18 36.37
N GLN A 24 -24.74 -3.82 37.63
CA GLN A 24 -23.81 -3.30 38.62
C GLN A 24 -22.52 -4.16 38.70
N SER A 25 -21.48 -3.75 37.99
CA SER A 25 -20.14 -4.29 38.17
C SER A 25 -19.50 -3.60 39.38
N ARG A 26 -19.00 -4.39 40.35
CA ARG A 26 -18.20 -3.95 41.51
C ARG A 26 -16.80 -3.45 41.12
N LEU A 27 -16.71 -2.71 40.03
CA LEU A 27 -15.48 -2.10 39.56
C LEU A 27 -15.51 -0.61 39.94
N PRO A 28 -14.36 0.00 40.27
CA PRO A 28 -14.32 1.42 40.57
C PRO A 28 -14.92 2.21 39.41
N PRO A 29 -15.66 3.31 39.67
CA PRO A 29 -16.25 4.11 38.62
C PRO A 29 -15.16 4.61 37.69
N ILE A 30 -15.14 4.13 36.45
CA ILE A 30 -14.34 4.76 35.40
C ILE A 30 -15.00 6.13 35.20
N GLN A 31 -14.30 7.20 35.59
CA GLN A 31 -14.69 8.56 35.23
C GLN A 31 -14.64 8.66 33.70
N VAL A 32 -15.76 8.35 33.04
CA VAL A 32 -15.95 8.66 31.63
C VAL A 32 -16.02 10.18 31.57
N GLN A 33 -14.88 10.82 31.30
CA GLN A 33 -14.82 12.23 30.99
C GLN A 33 -15.80 12.47 29.82
N ARG A 34 -16.96 13.06 30.13
CA ARG A 34 -17.93 13.52 29.13
C ARG A 34 -17.32 14.71 28.42
N GLY A 35 -16.46 14.43 27.47
CA GLY A 35 -15.86 15.39 26.56
C GLY A 35 -15.32 14.63 25.35
N PRO A 36 -15.34 15.22 24.15
CA PRO A 36 -14.68 14.61 23.01
C PRO A 36 -13.22 14.33 23.41
N PRO A 37 -12.69 13.13 23.15
CA PRO A 37 -11.34 12.79 23.56
C PRO A 37 -10.35 13.81 22.98
N LYS A 38 -9.63 14.51 23.86
CA LYS A 38 -8.56 15.50 23.55
C LYS A 38 -7.30 14.85 22.94
N TYR A 39 -7.41 13.69 22.31
CA TYR A 39 -6.33 13.16 21.48
C TYR A 39 -6.41 13.86 20.12
N ILE A 40 -6.04 15.13 20.12
CA ILE A 40 -5.84 15.91 18.90
C ILE A 40 -4.80 15.14 18.11
N HIS A 41 -5.17 14.65 16.93
CA HIS A 41 -4.33 13.84 16.05
C HIS A 41 -3.19 14.67 15.43
N GLN A 42 -2.46 15.48 16.21
CA GLN A 42 -1.24 16.27 15.94
C GLN A 42 -0.86 16.48 14.46
N GLY A 43 -1.79 16.93 13.61
CA GLY A 43 -1.56 17.06 12.16
C GLY A 43 -1.11 15.78 11.45
N SER A 44 -1.37 14.58 12.02
CA SER A 44 -0.95 13.29 11.46
C SER A 44 -1.43 13.07 10.03
N GLN A 45 -2.65 13.52 9.71
CA GLN A 45 -3.21 13.48 8.36
C GLN A 45 -2.46 14.41 7.40
N GLU A 46 -2.14 15.63 7.84
CA GLU A 46 -1.40 16.61 7.03
C GLU A 46 0.02 16.11 6.75
N ARG A 47 0.71 15.62 7.77
CA ARG A 47 2.02 14.97 7.64
C ARG A 47 1.98 13.76 6.71
N TYR A 48 0.94 12.93 6.81
CA TYR A 48 0.75 11.80 5.91
C TYR A 48 0.52 12.26 4.46
N ARG A 49 -0.29 13.29 4.25
CA ARG A 49 -0.51 13.89 2.92
C ARG A 49 0.79 14.45 2.34
N GLU A 50 1.61 15.13 3.14
CA GLU A 50 2.93 15.61 2.71
C GLU A 50 3.89 14.47 2.37
N MET A 51 3.88 13.39 3.15
CA MET A 51 4.69 12.19 2.89
C MET A 51 4.29 11.49 1.59
N LEU A 52 2.98 11.39 1.31
CA LEU A 52 2.47 10.85 0.05
C LEU A 52 2.94 11.68 -1.15
N LYS A 53 2.97 13.02 -1.04
CA LYS A 53 3.52 13.89 -2.10
C LYS A 53 4.99 13.63 -2.38
N ARG A 54 5.76 13.18 -1.38
CA ARG A 54 7.19 12.87 -1.51
C ARG A 54 7.47 11.40 -1.88
N ILE A 55 6.43 10.56 -1.98
CA ILE A 55 6.57 9.10 -2.23
C ILE A 55 7.46 8.44 -1.16
N GLN A 56 7.41 8.93 0.09
CA GLN A 56 8.24 8.46 1.21
C GLN A 56 7.44 7.62 2.20
N THR A 57 6.54 6.76 1.72
CA THR A 57 5.83 5.83 2.61
C THR A 57 6.81 4.78 3.15
N PRO A 58 6.96 4.65 4.48
CA PRO A 58 7.98 3.80 5.09
C PRO A 58 7.69 2.31 4.94
N ARG A 59 6.45 1.95 4.61
CA ARG A 59 6.00 0.57 4.45
C ARG A 59 5.21 0.40 3.16
N SER A 60 5.48 -0.69 2.47
CA SER A 60 4.70 -1.12 1.31
C SER A 60 3.37 -1.75 1.77
N PRO A 61 2.32 -1.74 0.94
CA PRO A 61 1.02 -2.30 1.28
C PRO A 61 1.05 -3.76 1.78
N ASN A 62 1.93 -4.60 1.20
CA ASN A 62 2.12 -5.99 1.60
C ASN A 62 2.78 -6.19 2.98
N GLN A 63 3.33 -5.13 3.58
CA GLN A 63 3.81 -5.14 4.97
C GLN A 63 2.74 -4.70 5.97
N LEU A 64 1.68 -4.05 5.49
CA LEU A 64 0.60 -3.54 6.32
C LEU A 64 -0.58 -4.49 6.38
N TYR A 65 -0.88 -5.16 5.27
CA TYR A 65 -2.02 -6.05 5.16
C TYR A 65 -1.58 -7.45 4.75
N SER A 66 -2.30 -8.46 5.24
CA SER A 66 -2.07 -9.86 4.84
C SER A 66 -2.57 -10.17 3.44
N VAL A 67 -3.56 -9.40 2.95
CA VAL A 67 -4.19 -9.57 1.64
C VAL A 67 -4.33 -8.22 0.93
N PRO A 68 -4.28 -8.19 -0.42
CA PRO A 68 -4.52 -6.97 -1.17
C PRO A 68 -5.97 -6.51 -0.98
N LEU A 69 -6.16 -5.24 -0.60
CA LEU A 69 -7.48 -4.66 -0.36
C LEU A 69 -8.12 -4.14 -1.65
N THR A 70 -7.29 -3.80 -2.65
CA THR A 70 -7.74 -3.31 -3.96
C THR A 70 -7.15 -4.16 -5.08
N ASP A 71 -7.84 -4.20 -6.21
CA ASP A 71 -7.35 -4.90 -7.41
C ASP A 71 -6.00 -4.35 -7.88
N SER A 72 -5.82 -3.03 -7.79
CA SER A 72 -4.55 -2.37 -8.09
C SER A 72 -3.39 -2.79 -7.19
N GLN A 73 -3.66 -3.22 -5.95
CA GLN A 73 -2.63 -3.72 -5.03
C GLN A 73 -2.18 -5.14 -5.38
N GLN A 74 -2.97 -5.90 -6.15
CA GLN A 74 -2.56 -7.23 -6.59
C GLN A 74 -1.31 -7.17 -7.47
N TYR A 75 -1.20 -6.12 -8.29
CA TYR A 75 -0.02 -5.88 -9.10
C TYR A 75 1.19 -5.60 -8.20
N GLY A 76 2.20 -6.46 -8.33
CA GLY A 76 3.43 -6.32 -7.55
C GLY A 76 3.30 -6.72 -6.07
N TRP A 77 2.17 -7.28 -5.62
CA TRP A 77 1.98 -7.71 -4.22
C TRP A 77 3.07 -8.67 -3.73
N TRP A 78 3.43 -9.60 -4.62
CA TRP A 78 4.45 -10.63 -4.41
C TRP A 78 5.86 -10.17 -4.79
N MET A 79 6.01 -8.94 -5.27
CA MET A 79 7.33 -8.43 -5.59
C MET A 79 8.07 -8.11 -4.30
N PRO A 80 9.35 -8.49 -4.22
CA PRO A 80 10.14 -8.22 -3.03
C PRO A 80 10.32 -6.72 -2.83
N ASN A 81 10.13 -6.29 -1.59
CA ASN A 81 10.11 -4.87 -1.24
C ASN A 81 11.45 -4.21 -1.59
N GLY A 82 11.39 -3.13 -2.36
CA GLY A 82 12.53 -2.25 -2.61
C GLY A 82 13.39 -2.58 -3.83
N GLY A 83 12.88 -3.33 -4.83
CA GLY A 83 13.59 -3.54 -6.11
C GLY A 83 14.98 -4.16 -5.96
N GLN A 84 15.27 -4.72 -4.78
CA GLN A 84 16.59 -5.23 -4.44
C GLN A 84 16.79 -6.50 -5.25
N GLN A 85 17.72 -6.42 -6.21
CA GLN A 85 18.09 -7.54 -7.10
C GLN A 85 18.47 -8.82 -6.34
N ASN A 86 18.85 -8.69 -5.06
CA ASN A 86 19.14 -9.78 -4.14
C ASN A 86 17.94 -10.65 -3.76
N THR A 87 16.71 -10.26 -4.10
CA THR A 87 15.51 -11.09 -3.89
C THR A 87 15.03 -11.76 -5.17
N GLN A 88 15.82 -11.71 -6.26
CA GLN A 88 15.61 -12.67 -7.33
C GLN A 88 15.99 -14.04 -6.82
N GLU A 89 14.99 -14.92 -6.74
CA GLU A 89 15.15 -16.30 -6.31
C GLU A 89 16.29 -16.94 -7.11
N ARG A 90 17.23 -17.60 -6.43
CA ARG A 90 18.50 -18.04 -7.05
C ARG A 90 18.30 -18.91 -8.29
N TRP A 91 17.21 -19.67 -8.36
CA TRP A 91 16.86 -20.50 -9.52
C TRP A 91 16.39 -19.69 -10.74
N THR A 92 15.94 -18.44 -10.56
CA THR A 92 15.57 -17.51 -11.65
C THR A 92 16.78 -16.75 -12.21
N GLN A 93 17.95 -16.82 -11.55
CA GLN A 93 19.14 -16.09 -11.94
C GLN A 93 19.77 -16.74 -13.18
N VAL A 94 19.71 -16.03 -14.31
CA VAL A 94 20.30 -16.43 -15.58
C VAL A 94 21.25 -15.34 -16.05
N ARG A 95 22.37 -15.72 -16.69
CA ARG A 95 23.28 -14.75 -17.32
C ARG A 95 22.54 -14.04 -18.46
N ARG A 96 22.25 -12.74 -18.26
CA ARG A 96 21.64 -11.89 -19.28
C ARG A 96 22.72 -11.10 -20.01
N PHE A 97 22.63 -11.03 -21.32
CA PHE A 97 23.52 -10.22 -22.17
C PHE A 97 22.67 -9.14 -22.85
N PRO A 98 22.31 -8.05 -22.13
CA PRO A 98 21.55 -6.97 -22.73
C PRO A 98 22.36 -6.35 -23.87
N ARG A 99 21.67 -5.95 -24.94
CA ARG A 99 22.30 -5.25 -26.06
C ARG A 99 22.89 -3.94 -25.55
N LYS A 100 24.22 -3.78 -25.66
CA LYS A 100 24.92 -2.53 -25.42
C LYS A 100 25.05 -1.79 -26.74
N ASN A 101 24.57 -0.55 -26.80
CA ASN A 101 24.73 0.28 -27.99
C ASN A 101 26.17 0.81 -28.06
N SER A 102 26.78 0.78 -29.25
CA SER A 102 28.10 1.38 -29.47
C SER A 102 28.00 2.90 -29.46
N GLU A 103 29.13 3.58 -29.28
CA GLU A 103 29.19 5.04 -29.39
C GLU A 103 28.71 5.53 -30.76
N MET A 104 29.00 4.79 -31.84
CA MET A 104 28.48 5.09 -33.17
C MET A 104 26.94 5.01 -33.23
N THR A 105 26.34 3.98 -32.62
CA THR A 105 24.87 3.87 -32.56
C THR A 105 24.25 5.00 -31.73
N LYS A 106 24.92 5.45 -30.66
CA LYS A 106 24.45 6.60 -29.87
C LYS A 106 24.57 7.91 -30.67
N PHE A 107 25.70 8.12 -31.33
CA PHE A 107 25.94 9.29 -32.18
C PHE A 107 24.94 9.38 -33.33
N VAL A 108 24.75 8.29 -34.08
CA VAL A 108 23.75 8.22 -35.16
C VAL A 108 22.35 8.55 -34.62
N LYS A 109 22.01 8.03 -33.44
CA LYS A 109 20.73 8.33 -32.80
C LYS A 109 20.61 9.81 -32.44
N GLU A 110 21.66 10.40 -31.90
CA GLU A 110 21.72 11.84 -31.59
C GLU A 110 21.56 12.69 -32.85
N MET A 111 22.35 12.44 -33.90
CA MET A 111 22.27 13.17 -35.15
C MET A 111 20.91 12.99 -35.85
N SER A 112 20.31 11.80 -35.79
CA SER A 112 18.95 11.58 -36.31
C SER A 112 17.86 12.35 -35.55
N MET A 113 18.14 12.77 -34.30
CA MET A 113 17.22 13.57 -33.49
C MET A 113 17.42 15.07 -33.68
N THR A 114 18.66 15.52 -33.93
CA THR A 114 19.00 16.95 -34.10
C THR A 114 18.86 17.41 -35.54
N ASP A 115 19.33 16.61 -36.49
CA ASP A 115 19.48 16.99 -37.89
C ASP A 115 18.49 16.22 -38.75
N ARG A 116 17.53 16.95 -39.34
CA ARG A 116 16.49 16.37 -40.20
C ARG A 116 17.04 15.75 -41.49
N GLU A 117 18.14 16.31 -42.00
CA GLU A 117 18.80 15.87 -43.24
C GLU A 117 19.91 14.83 -42.98
N PHE A 118 20.09 14.40 -41.73
CA PHE A 118 21.11 13.40 -41.41
C PHE A 118 20.67 12.03 -41.95
N SER A 119 21.44 11.51 -42.89
CA SER A 119 21.31 10.15 -43.40
C SER A 119 22.64 9.41 -43.23
N LEU A 120 22.53 8.13 -42.85
CA LEU A 120 23.66 7.21 -42.76
C LEU A 120 24.05 6.65 -44.14
N PHE A 121 23.23 6.92 -45.17
CA PHE A 121 23.35 6.45 -46.54
C PHE A 121 22.94 7.54 -47.54
#